data_AF-A0A376VN33-F1
#
_entry.id   AF-A0A376VN33-F1
#
_cell.length_a   1.000
_cell.length_b   1.000
_cell.length_c   1.000
_cell.angle_alpha   90.00
_cell.angle_beta   90.00
_cell.angle_gamma   90.00
#
_symmetry.space_group_name_H-M   'P 1'
#
loop_
_entity.id
_entity.type
_entity.pdbx_description
1 polymer ?
#
loop_
_entity_poly.entity_id
_entity_poly.type
_entity_poly.pdbx_seq_one_letter_code
_entity_poly.pdbx_strand_id
1 'polypeptide(L)'
;MLEQSVAAGEMSPVINPAEPKDIVGYVREATPSEVEQALESAVNNAPIWFATPPAERAAILHRAAVLMESQMQQTDWYSGA
;
A
#
# COMPACT_ATOMS: atom_id res chain seq x y z
N MET A 1 6.22 10.00 -4.48
CA MET A 1 7.30 9.28 -5.17
C MET A 1 8.17 8.68 -4.10
N LEU A 2 8.41 7.36 -4.11
CA LEU A 2 9.52 6.80 -3.31
C LEU A 2 10.80 7.50 -3.78
N GLU A 3 11.70 7.85 -2.85
CA GLU A 3 12.93 8.57 -3.21
C GLU A 3 13.79 7.81 -4.22
N GLN A 4 13.65 6.48 -4.29
CA GLN A 4 14.31 5.63 -5.28
C GLN A 4 13.33 4.58 -5.83
N SER A 5 13.33 4.43 -7.16
CA SER A 5 12.57 3.39 -7.83
C SER A 5 13.29 2.05 -7.68
N VAL A 6 12.54 1.01 -7.34
CA VAL A 6 13.07 -0.36 -7.29
C VAL A 6 13.10 -0.97 -8.70
N ALA A 7 14.12 -1.78 -8.98
CA ALA A 7 14.24 -2.47 -10.27
C ALA A 7 13.06 -3.43 -10.51
N ALA A 8 12.75 -3.68 -11.78
CA ALA A 8 11.83 -4.74 -12.15
C ALA A 8 12.40 -6.09 -11.70
N GLY A 9 11.56 -6.96 -11.15
CA GLY A 9 11.94 -8.32 -10.77
C GLY A 9 10.83 -9.32 -11.08
N GLU A 10 11.06 -10.58 -10.72
CA GLU A 10 10.15 -11.67 -11.03
C GLU A 10 8.80 -11.51 -10.31
N MET A 11 7.72 -11.61 -11.07
CA MET A 11 6.36 -11.45 -10.57
C MET A 11 5.73 -12.83 -10.31
N SER A 12 5.21 -13.03 -9.11
CA SER A 12 4.50 -14.23 -8.66
C SER A 12 2.99 -14.00 -8.66
N PRO A 13 2.17 -14.95 -9.12
CA PRO A 13 0.72 -14.80 -9.09
C PRO A 13 0.17 -14.87 -7.66
N VAL A 14 -0.78 -13.99 -7.35
CA VAL A 14 -1.62 -14.04 -6.13
C VAL A 14 -2.90 -14.78 -6.50
N ILE A 15 -3.03 -16.00 -5.99
CA ILE A 15 -4.11 -16.93 -6.37
C ILE A 15 -5.27 -16.83 -5.38
N ASN A 16 -6.50 -16.84 -5.89
CA ASN A 16 -7.70 -16.94 -5.08
C ASN A 16 -7.75 -18.31 -4.36
N PRO A 17 -7.76 -18.38 -3.02
CA PRO A 17 -7.77 -19.66 -2.30
C PRO A 17 -9.07 -20.47 -2.49
N ALA A 18 -10.18 -19.82 -2.89
CA ALA A 18 -11.46 -20.50 -3.15
C ALA A 18 -11.55 -21.08 -4.57
N GLU A 19 -10.78 -20.51 -5.52
CA GLU A 19 -10.75 -20.95 -6.92
C GLU A 19 -9.30 -20.85 -7.45
N PRO A 20 -8.50 -21.94 -7.39
CA PRO A 20 -7.07 -21.88 -7.73
C PRO A 20 -6.71 -21.49 -9.18
N LYS A 21 -7.72 -21.45 -10.07
CA LYS A 21 -7.57 -20.99 -11.46
C LYS A 21 -7.76 -19.47 -11.59
N ASP A 22 -8.32 -18.83 -10.57
CA ASP A 22 -8.57 -17.40 -10.51
C ASP A 22 -7.35 -16.68 -9.91
N ILE A 23 -6.71 -15.84 -10.72
CA ILE A 23 -5.54 -15.04 -10.34
C ILE A 23 -6.03 -13.63 -10.04
N VAL A 24 -5.91 -13.23 -8.77
CA VAL A 24 -6.34 -11.91 -8.27
C VAL A 24 -5.37 -10.80 -8.67
N GLY A 25 -4.10 -11.14 -8.83
CA GLY A 25 -3.06 -10.20 -9.23
C GLY A 25 -1.67 -10.83 -9.24
N TYR A 26 -0.64 -9.99 -9.26
CA TYR A 26 0.75 -10.40 -9.22
C TYR A 26 1.52 -9.58 -8.19
N VAL A 27 2.42 -10.23 -7.46
CA VAL A 27 3.27 -9.63 -6.43
C VAL A 27 4.74 -9.91 -6.74
N ARG A 28 5.64 -9.06 -6.26
CA ARG A 28 7.08 -9.33 -6.27
C ARG A 28 7.60 -9.20 -4.85
N GLU A 29 8.39 -10.18 -4.44
CA GLU A 29 9.09 -10.13 -3.17
C GLU A 29 10.24 -9.11 -3.21
N ALA A 30 10.38 -8.33 -2.14
CA ALA A 30 11.51 -7.42 -2.00
C ALA A 30 12.81 -8.20 -1.78
N THR A 31 13.91 -7.76 -2.39
CA THR A 31 15.22 -8.36 -2.15
C THR A 31 15.81 -7.88 -0.82
N PRO A 32 16.76 -8.60 -0.20
CA PRO A 32 17.42 -8.13 1.03
C PRO A 32 18.04 -6.74 0.91
N SER A 33 18.63 -6.42 -0.26
CA SER A 33 19.22 -5.10 -0.51
C SER A 33 18.16 -3.99 -0.61
N GLU A 34 17.00 -4.28 -1.18
CA GLU A 34 15.87 -3.33 -1.22
C GLU A 34 15.30 -3.07 0.18
N VAL A 35 15.29 -4.10 1.04
CA VAL A 35 14.88 -3.94 2.44
C VAL A 35 15.88 -3.06 3.19
N GLU A 36 17.18 -3.25 3.00
CA GLU A 36 18.21 -2.39 3.59
C GLU A 36 18.07 -0.93 3.14
N GLN A 37 17.89 -0.71 1.84
CA GLN A 37 17.63 0.62 1.28
C GLN A 37 16.37 1.27 1.87
N ALA A 38 15.29 0.51 2.06
CA ALA A 38 14.06 1.01 2.68
C ALA A 38 14.28 1.42 4.15
N LEU A 39 15.07 0.65 4.89
CA LEU A 39 15.43 0.96 6.28
C LEU A 39 16.30 2.22 6.38
N GLU A 40 17.32 2.34 5.54
CA GLU A 40 18.14 3.56 5.46
C GLU A 40 17.29 4.80 5.14
N SER A 41 16.40 4.67 4.16
CA SER A 41 15.47 5.74 3.78
C SER A 41 14.55 6.13 4.94
N ALA A 42 14.06 5.15 5.70
CA ALA A 42 13.21 5.39 6.87
C ALA A 42 13.97 6.13 7.98
N VAL A 43 15.22 5.74 8.27
CA VAL A 43 16.07 6.41 9.26
C VAL A 43 16.37 7.85 8.83
N ASN A 44 16.72 8.07 7.57
CA ASN A 44 17.05 9.39 7.03
C ASN A 44 15.85 10.36 7.09
N ASN A 45 14.64 9.86 6.88
CA ASN A 45 13.41 10.66 6.88
C ASN A 45 12.72 10.76 8.25
N ALA A 46 13.15 9.96 9.24
CA ALA A 46 12.55 9.96 10.57
C ALA A 46 12.55 11.34 11.27
N PRO A 47 13.61 12.17 11.20
CA PRO A 47 13.60 13.50 11.84
C PRO A 47 12.54 14.44 11.25
N ILE A 48 12.33 14.38 9.93
CA ILE A 48 11.30 15.18 9.24
C ILE A 48 9.92 14.75 9.73
N TRP A 49 9.65 13.44 9.72
CA TRP A 49 8.38 12.90 10.20
C TRP A 49 8.11 13.20 11.68
N PHE A 50 9.17 13.14 12.51
CA PHE A 50 9.08 13.47 13.92
C PHE A 50 8.75 14.95 14.15
N ALA A 51 9.36 15.84 13.36
CA ALA A 51 9.12 17.28 13.41
C ALA A 51 7.72 17.69 12.90
N THR A 52 7.08 16.86 12.05
CA THR A 52 5.70 17.10 11.59
C THR A 52 4.74 17.17 12.77
N PRO A 53 4.02 18.28 13.00
CA PRO A 53 3.10 18.41 14.13
C PRO A 53 2.03 17.30 14.19
N PRO A 54 1.58 16.89 15.39
CA PRO A 54 0.57 15.84 15.53
C PRO A 54 -0.72 16.09 14.73
N ALA A 55 -1.19 17.35 14.67
CA ALA A 55 -2.38 17.72 13.91
C ALA A 55 -2.22 17.48 12.40
N GLU A 56 -1.04 17.76 11.85
CA GLU A 56 -0.75 17.53 10.43
C GLU A 56 -0.67 16.03 10.12
N ARG A 57 -0.09 15.24 11.01
CA ARG A 57 -0.09 13.76 10.89
C ARG A 57 -1.51 13.19 10.98
N ALA A 58 -2.35 13.72 11.87
CA ALA A 58 -3.76 13.34 11.96
C ALA A 58 -4.53 13.71 10.68
N ALA A 59 -4.23 14.86 10.06
CA ALA A 59 -4.84 15.24 8.78
C ALA A 59 -4.46 14.29 7.63
N ILE A 60 -3.28 13.66 7.66
CA ILE A 60 -2.92 12.60 6.70
C ILE A 60 -3.82 11.37 6.90
N LEU A 61 -3.99 10.91 8.15
CA LEU A 61 -4.85 9.77 8.47
C LEU A 61 -6.31 10.02 8.08
N HIS A 62 -6.83 11.22 8.36
CA HIS A 62 -8.19 11.58 8.01
C HIS A 62 -8.42 11.56 6.49
N ARG A 63 -7.48 12.12 5.71
CA ARG A 63 -7.56 12.04 4.24
C ARG A 63 -7.50 10.60 3.73
N ALA A 64 -6.66 9.76 4.35
CA ALA A 64 -6.62 8.34 4.00
C ALA A 64 -7.95 7.63 4.29
N ALA A 65 -8.60 7.93 5.42
CA ALA A 65 -9.92 7.37 5.75
C ALA A 65 -10.99 7.78 4.72
N VAL A 66 -11.07 9.07 4.36
CA VAL A 66 -12.00 9.55 3.34
C VAL A 66 -11.76 8.86 1.99
N LEU A 67 -10.50 8.68 1.60
CA LEU A 67 -10.16 7.97 0.36
C LEU A 67 -10.61 6.50 0.40
N MET A 68 -10.37 5.80 1.51
CA MET A 68 -10.83 4.42 1.70
C MET A 68 -12.36 4.33 1.63
N GLU A 69 -13.07 5.19 2.36
CA GLU A 69 -14.54 5.25 2.35
C GLU A 69 -15.09 5.52 0.94
N SER A 70 -14.48 6.44 0.19
CA SER A 70 -14.90 6.75 -1.18
C SER A 70 -14.73 5.61 -2.18
N GLN A 71 -13.82 4.66 -1.89
CA GLN A 71 -13.52 3.51 -2.74
C GLN A 71 -14.28 2.25 -2.31
N MET A 72 -15.00 2.30 -1.18
CA MET A 72 -15.87 1.20 -0.78
C MET A 72 -16.98 1.06 -1.83
N GLN A 73 -17.05 -0.12 -2.47
CA GLN A 73 -18.22 -0.46 -3.28
C GLN A 73 -19.43 -0.49 -2.36
N GLN A 74 -20.44 0.34 -2.65
CA GLN A 74 -21.76 0.13 -2.07
C GLN A 74 -22.31 -1.15 -2.67
N THR A 75 -22.47 -2.17 -1.83
CA THR A 75 -23.20 -3.37 -2.20
C THR A 75 -24.66 -3.00 -2.40
N ASP A 76 -25.08 -2.75 -3.63
CA ASP A 76 -26.50 -2.58 -3.98
C ASP A 76 -27.20 -3.94 -3.92
N TRP A 77 -27.58 -4.33 -2.69
CA TRP A 77 -28.30 -5.58 -2.43
C TRP A 77 -29.80 -5.51 -2.82
N TYR A 78 -30.25 -4.41 -3.43
CA TYR A 78 -31.66 -4.14 -3.80
C TYR A 78 -31.96 -4.06 -5.30
N SER A 79 -31.08 -4.51 -6.19
CA SER A 79 -31.30 -4.41 -7.65
C SER A 79 -31.86 -5.69 -8.30
N GLY A 80 -32.62 -6.51 -7.56
CA GLY A 80 -33.09 -7.82 -8.08
C GLY A 80 -34.30 -8.44 -7.40
N ALA A 81 -35.28 -7.64 -6.95
CA ALA A 81 -36.61 -8.13 -6.59
C ALA A 81 -37.65 -7.67 -7.62
#